data_AF-A0A6A4USN2-F1
#
_entry.id   AF-A0A6A4USN2-F1
#
_cell.length_a   1.000
_cell.length_b   1.000
_cell.length_c   1.000
_cell.angle_alpha   90.00
_cell.angle_beta   90.00
_cell.angle_gamma   90.00
#
_symmetry.space_group_name_H-M   'P 1'
#
loop_
_entity.id
_entity.type
_entity.pdbx_description
1 polymer ?
#
loop_
_entity_poly.entity_id
_entity_poly.type
_entity_poly.pdbx_seq_one_letter_code
_entity_poly.pdbx_strand_id
1 'polypeptide(L)'
;MSAQRANFPNGKFGLKQLVRCGTSIGANVTESQEASSKKDFINKLSIALKEARECEYWLKLLKETEVVNEKEFLSLINDCDELIRLLIVIIKRCKQI
;
A
#
# COMPACT_ATOMS: atom_id res chain seq x y z
N MET A 1 -15.30 -24.91 5.49
CA MET A 1 -14.92 -24.05 6.63
C MET A 1 -15.69 -22.74 6.52
N SER A 2 -16.87 -22.75 7.11
CA SER A 2 -17.84 -21.67 7.17
C SER A 2 -17.66 -20.92 8.49
N ALA A 3 -16.60 -20.13 8.59
CA ALA A 3 -16.34 -19.29 9.75
C ALA A 3 -16.04 -17.86 9.29
N GLN A 4 -16.92 -16.95 9.70
CA GLN A 4 -16.83 -15.49 9.59
C GLN A 4 -17.14 -14.86 8.21
N ARG A 5 -18.40 -15.02 7.76
CA ARG A 5 -19.19 -13.92 7.17
C ARG A 5 -19.48 -12.83 8.23
N ALA A 6 -18.47 -12.44 9.00
CA ALA A 6 -18.63 -11.50 10.09
C ALA A 6 -18.67 -10.10 9.48
N ASN A 7 -19.88 -9.62 9.14
CA ASN A 7 -20.26 -8.20 9.14
C ASN A 7 -19.16 -7.24 8.68
N PHE A 8 -18.48 -7.53 7.56
CA PHE A 8 -17.52 -6.58 7.01
C PHE A 8 -18.38 -5.41 6.50
N PRO A 9 -18.28 -4.21 7.09
CA PRO A 9 -19.27 -3.16 6.87
C PRO A 9 -19.17 -2.66 5.44
N ASN A 10 -19.92 -3.28 4.52
CA ASN A 10 -20.03 -3.01 3.09
C ASN A 10 -18.66 -2.96 2.38
N GLY A 11 -18.42 -3.74 1.32
CA GLY A 11 -17.17 -3.64 0.52
C GLY A 11 -16.73 -2.20 0.15
N LYS A 12 -17.69 -1.25 0.14
CA LYS A 12 -17.49 0.22 0.12
C LYS A 12 -16.47 0.75 1.14
N PHE A 13 -16.45 0.28 2.39
CA PHE A 13 -15.48 0.75 3.39
C PHE A 13 -14.05 0.29 3.03
N GLY A 14 -13.88 -0.99 2.69
CA GLY A 14 -12.58 -1.53 2.29
C GLY A 14 -12.05 -0.86 1.02
N LEU A 15 -12.91 -0.65 0.01
CA LEU A 15 -12.54 0.09 -1.21
C LEU A 15 -12.15 1.54 -0.92
N LYS A 16 -12.86 2.23 0.00
CA LYS A 16 -12.49 3.59 0.41
C LYS A 16 -11.12 3.62 1.09
N GLN A 17 -10.81 2.64 1.93
CA GLN A 17 -9.50 2.56 2.57
C GLN A 17 -8.40 2.23 1.55
N LEU A 18 -8.66 1.32 0.61
CA LEU A 18 -7.74 1.01 -0.48
C LEU A 18 -7.39 2.25 -1.32
N VAL A 19 -8.39 3.04 -1.71
CA VAL A 19 -8.16 4.29 -2.44
C VAL A 19 -7.33 5.28 -1.61
N ARG A 20 -7.61 5.39 -0.30
CA ARG A 20 -6.89 6.29 0.60
C ARG A 20 -5.41 5.91 0.70
N CYS A 21 -5.09 4.67 1.06
CA CYS A 21 -3.71 4.25 1.21
C CYS A 21 -3.00 4.21 -0.15
N GLY A 22 -3.64 3.69 -1.21
CA GLY A 22 -3.07 3.63 -2.55
C GLY A 22 -2.65 5.00 -3.11
N THR A 23 -3.51 6.02 -2.97
CA THR A 23 -3.18 7.39 -3.39
C THR A 23 -2.14 8.06 -2.49
N SER A 24 -2.12 7.72 -1.19
CA SER A 24 -1.14 8.22 -0.21
C SER A 24 0.29 7.77 -0.52
N ILE A 25 0.49 6.60 -1.13
CA ILE A 25 1.81 6.13 -1.59
C ILE A 25 2.43 7.15 -2.54
N GLY A 26 1.70 7.49 -3.62
CA GLY A 26 2.17 8.45 -4.62
C GLY A 26 2.36 9.85 -4.05
N ALA A 27 1.43 10.31 -3.19
CA ALA A 27 1.55 11.60 -2.53
C ALA A 27 2.85 11.73 -1.71
N ASN A 28 3.17 10.71 -0.89
CA ASN A 28 4.40 10.72 -0.09
C ASN A 28 5.67 10.56 -0.93
N VAL A 29 5.62 9.82 -2.05
CA VAL A 29 6.73 9.76 -3.00
C VAL A 29 6.98 11.13 -3.63
N THR A 30 5.92 11.83 -4.05
CA THR A 30 6.03 13.20 -4.58
C THR A 30 6.59 14.16 -3.53
N GLU A 31 6.06 14.15 -2.30
CA GLU A 31 6.59 14.97 -1.21
C GLU A 31 8.06 14.68 -0.90
N SER A 32 8.51 13.43 -1.07
CA SER A 32 9.92 13.11 -0.88
C SER A 32 10.83 13.84 -1.88
N GLN A 33 10.37 14.14 -3.10
CA GLN A 33 11.20 14.84 -4.10
C GLN A 33 11.53 16.28 -3.68
N GLU A 34 10.66 16.90 -2.88
CA GLU A 34 10.83 18.26 -2.35
C GLU A 34 11.43 18.25 -0.92
N ALA A 35 11.99 17.13 -0.48
CA ALA A 35 12.49 16.98 0.88
C ALA A 35 13.68 17.89 1.17
N SER A 36 13.64 18.57 2.32
CA SER A 36 14.66 19.53 2.77
C SER A 36 15.98 18.88 3.18
N SER A 37 15.99 17.57 3.39
CA SER A 37 17.17 16.82 3.79
C SER A 37 17.03 15.35 3.41
N LYS A 38 18.16 14.63 3.41
CA LYS A 38 18.18 13.18 3.20
C LYS A 38 17.36 12.41 4.26
N LYS A 39 17.37 12.88 5.51
CA LYS A 39 16.56 12.28 6.58
C LYS A 39 15.06 12.45 6.29
N ASP A 40 14.66 13.62 5.84
CA ASP A 40 13.29 13.94 5.46
C ASP A 40 12.84 13.12 4.23
N PHE A 41 13.70 13.03 3.20
CA PHE A 41 13.49 12.17 2.03
C PHE A 41 13.20 10.73 2.43
N ILE A 42 14.06 10.14 3.27
CA ILE A 42 13.91 8.78 3.78
C ILE A 42 12.62 8.64 4.61
N ASN A 43 12.27 9.65 5.42
CA ASN A 43 11.07 9.64 6.23
C ASN A 43 9.80 9.60 5.37
N LYS A 44 9.71 10.46 4.35
CA LYS A 44 8.59 10.49 3.39
C LYS A 44 8.45 9.18 2.63
N LEU A 45 9.55 8.62 2.12
CA LEU A 45 9.53 7.28 1.49
C LEU A 45 9.14 6.17 2.47
N SER A 46 9.51 6.29 3.74
CA SER A 46 9.11 5.31 4.77
C SER A 46 7.60 5.38 5.06
N ILE A 47 7.00 6.57 4.99
CA ILE A 47 5.54 6.72 5.05
C ILE A 47 4.89 6.10 3.81
N ALA A 48 5.41 6.37 2.60
CA ALA A 48 4.92 5.72 1.38
C ALA A 48 4.96 4.18 1.48
N LEU A 49 6.04 3.62 2.05
CA LEU A 49 6.17 2.17 2.27
C LEU A 49 5.12 1.65 3.27
N LYS A 50 4.83 2.40 4.33
CA LYS A 50 3.77 2.04 5.29
C LYS A 50 2.40 2.01 4.60
N GLU A 51 2.10 3.01 3.78
CA GLU A 51 0.83 3.08 3.03
C GLU A 51 0.73 1.95 1.98
N ALA A 52 1.84 1.57 1.36
CA ALA A 52 1.88 0.42 0.45
C ALA A 52 1.59 -0.90 1.18
N ARG A 53 2.11 -1.08 2.40
CA ARG A 53 1.76 -2.25 3.24
C ARG A 53 0.30 -2.24 3.68
N GLU A 54 -0.27 -1.06 3.96
CA GLU A 54 -1.70 -0.94 4.24
C GLU A 54 -2.54 -1.30 3.01
N CYS A 55 -2.13 -0.86 1.81
CA CYS A 55 -2.74 -1.23 0.54
C CYS A 55 -2.72 -2.75 0.32
N GLU A 56 -1.58 -3.39 0.54
CA GLU A 56 -1.42 -4.85 0.48
C GLU A 56 -2.41 -5.59 1.40
N TYR A 57 -2.58 -5.10 2.64
CA TYR A 57 -3.55 -5.65 3.59
C TYR A 57 -4.99 -5.52 3.08
N TRP A 58 -5.38 -4.35 2.60
CA TRP A 58 -6.74 -4.13 2.08
C TRP A 58 -7.03 -4.97 0.83
N LEU A 59 -6.06 -5.14 -0.07
CA LEU A 59 -6.22 -6.01 -1.25
C LEU A 59 -6.48 -7.46 -0.85
N LYS A 60 -5.70 -7.99 0.09
CA LYS A 60 -5.89 -9.36 0.63
C LYS A 60 -7.27 -9.50 1.27
N LEU A 61 -7.69 -8.52 2.06
CA LEU A 61 -8.98 -8.56 2.74
C LEU A 61 -10.18 -8.43 1.78
N LEU A 62 -10.07 -7.58 0.75
CA LEU A 62 -11.08 -7.45 -0.29
C LEU A 62 -11.19 -8.73 -1.13
N LYS A 63 -10.09 -9.46 -1.31
CA LYS A 63 -10.09 -10.77 -1.96
C LYS A 63 -10.76 -11.84 -1.10
N GLU A 64 -10.41 -11.95 0.18
CA GLU A 64 -11.02 -12.91 1.12
C GLU A 64 -12.52 -12.64 1.33
N THR A 65 -12.96 -11.40 1.17
CA THR A 65 -14.37 -11.00 1.27
C THR A 65 -15.10 -10.99 -0.07
N GLU A 66 -14.47 -11.50 -1.14
CA GLU A 66 -15.03 -11.63 -2.49
C GLU A 66 -15.51 -10.29 -3.10
N VAL A 67 -14.98 -9.16 -2.62
CA VAL A 67 -15.28 -7.82 -3.17
C VAL A 67 -14.56 -7.58 -4.49
N VAL A 68 -13.37 -8.16 -4.66
CA VAL A 68 -12.61 -8.17 -5.92
C VAL A 68 -12.39 -9.60 -6.37
N ASN A 69 -12.40 -9.83 -7.69
CA ASN A 69 -12.17 -11.16 -8.24
C ASN A 69 -10.67 -11.52 -8.28
N GLU A 70 -10.36 -12.78 -8.59
CA GLU A 70 -8.97 -13.28 -8.67
C GLU A 70 -8.10 -12.45 -9.64
N LYS A 71 -8.63 -12.13 -10.82
CA LYS A 71 -7.89 -11.40 -11.85
C LYS A 71 -7.55 -9.98 -11.39
N GLU A 72 -8.51 -9.28 -10.79
CA GLU A 72 -8.32 -7.94 -10.22
C GLU A 72 -7.32 -7.97 -9.06
N PHE A 73 -7.48 -8.91 -8.14
CA PHE A 73 -6.57 -9.08 -7.01
C PHE A 73 -5.13 -9.33 -7.47
N LEU A 74 -4.91 -10.29 -8.37
CA LEU A 74 -3.58 -10.62 -8.87
C LEU A 74 -2.93 -9.45 -9.60
N SER A 75 -3.71 -8.69 -10.38
CA SER A 75 -3.19 -7.48 -11.04
C SER A 75 -2.71 -6.46 -10.00
N LEU A 76 -3.55 -6.14 -9.01
CA LEU A 76 -3.25 -5.07 -8.05
C LEU A 76 -2.19 -5.47 -7.01
N ILE A 77 -2.20 -6.72 -6.54
CA ILE A 77 -1.26 -7.18 -5.52
C ILE A 77 0.17 -7.26 -6.05
N ASN A 78 0.34 -7.63 -7.33
CA ASN A 78 1.65 -7.69 -7.98
C ASN A 78 2.27 -6.29 -8.10
N ASP A 79 1.48 -5.30 -8.55
CA ASP A 79 1.91 -3.91 -8.64
C ASP A 79 2.26 -3.35 -7.24
N CYS A 80 1.42 -3.63 -6.24
CA CYS A 80 1.66 -3.21 -4.86
C CYS A 80 2.96 -3.81 -4.28
N ASP A 81 3.22 -5.08 -4.54
CA ASP A 81 4.42 -5.79 -4.09
C ASP A 81 5.69 -5.29 -4.80
N GLU A 82 5.60 -4.95 -6.09
CA GLU A 82 6.67 -4.26 -6.80
C GLU A 82 7.00 -2.89 -6.18
N LEU A 83 5.99 -2.06 -5.91
CA LEU A 83 6.17 -0.77 -5.24
C LEU A 83 6.84 -0.92 -3.88
N ILE A 84 6.40 -1.89 -3.07
CA ILE A 84 7.01 -2.20 -1.78
C ILE A 84 8.49 -2.53 -1.92
N ARG A 85 8.86 -3.40 -2.88
CA ARG A 85 10.25 -3.78 -3.13
C ARG A 85 11.10 -2.58 -3.54
N LEU A 86 10.60 -1.77 -4.47
CA LEU A 86 11.28 -0.56 -4.94
C LEU A 86 11.53 0.42 -3.80
N LEU A 87 10.51 0.73 -3.00
CA LEU A 87 10.63 1.63 -1.85
C LEU A 87 11.65 1.11 -0.83
N ILE A 88 11.63 -0.20 -0.51
CA ILE A 88 12.61 -0.81 0.39
C ILE A 88 14.04 -0.65 -0.14
N VAL A 89 14.27 -0.93 -1.43
CA VAL A 89 15.60 -0.82 -2.04
C VAL A 89 16.10 0.63 -2.01
N ILE A 90 15.26 1.60 -2.37
CA ILE A 90 15.62 3.02 -2.35
C ILE A 90 15.98 3.46 -0.93
N ILE A 91 15.12 3.18 0.06
CA ILE A 91 15.35 3.55 1.46
C ILE A 91 16.65 2.92 1.99
N LYS A 92 16.89 1.63 1.71
CA LYS A 92 18.12 0.94 2.13
C LYS A 92 19.35 1.59 1.52
N ARG A 93 19.32 1.88 0.21
CA ARG A 93 20.44 2.52 -0.49
C ARG A 93 20.74 3.91 0.06
N CYS A 94 19.70 4.69 0.37
CA CYS A 94 19.88 6.00 0.98
C CYS A 94 20.52 5.91 2.37
N LYS A 95 20.24 4.88 3.17
CA LYS A 95 20.83 4.72 4.52
C LYS A 95 22.30 4.25 4.52
N GLN A 96 22.78 3.66 3.43
CA GLN A 96 24.14 3.12 3.32
C GLN A 96 25.17 4.14 2.81
N ILE A 97 24.70 5.25 2.21
CA ILE A 97 25.50 6.40 1.76
C ILE A 97 25.48 7.46 2.85
#